data_AF-X1V8K1-F1
#
_entry.id   AF-X1V8K1-F1
#
_cell.length_a   1.000
_cell.length_b   1.000
_cell.length_c   1.000
_cell.angle_alpha   90.00
_cell.angle_beta   90.00
_cell.angle_gamma   90.00
#
_symmetry.space_group_name_H-M   'P 1'
#
loop_
_entity.id
_entity.type
_entity.pdbx_description
1 polymer ?
#
loop_
_entity_poly.entity_id
_entity_poly.type
_entity_poly.pdbx_seq_one_letter_code
_entity_poly.pdbx_strand_id
1 'polypeptide(L)'
;VGYRIELIYFGKKYGTYISNDLNQPMAKTYSDENGEIIIENVPNGNYTVRVYDGNTLIAETLINTFREVNYFRTDVFHFPLWILIFGGISGALLLIGLVLYFNNKKRS
;
A
#
# COMPACT_ATOMS: atom_id res chain seq x y z
N VAL A 1 5.20 5.41 2.80
CA VAL A 1 4.64 6.03 1.58
C VAL A 1 3.69 5.02 1.00
N GLY A 2 2.45 5.42 0.80
CA GLY A 2 1.37 4.55 0.36
C GLY A 2 0.13 5.39 0.11
N TYR A 3 -1.01 4.74 -0.10
CA TYR A 3 -2.27 5.45 -0.32
C TYR A 3 -2.88 5.93 1.00
N ARG A 4 -3.48 7.11 0.99
CA ARG A 4 -4.20 7.63 2.15
C ARG A 4 -5.51 6.85 2.28
N ILE A 5 -5.80 6.40 3.49
CA ILE A 5 -7.02 5.63 3.75
C ILE A 5 -7.98 6.39 4.64
N GLU A 6 -9.26 6.32 4.29
CA GLU A 6 -10.35 6.79 5.12
C GLU A 6 -11.31 5.65 5.39
N LEU A 7 -11.57 5.41 6.68
CA LEU A 7 -12.62 4.50 7.12
C LEU A 7 -13.91 5.28 7.31
N ILE A 8 -15.01 4.74 6.83
CA ILE A 8 -16.34 5.31 6.98
C ILE A 8 -17.20 4.31 7.73
N TYR A 9 -17.82 4.79 8.82
CA TYR A 9 -18.74 4.05 9.66
C TYR A 9 -20.07 4.79 9.70
N PHE A 10 -21.17 4.10 9.35
CA PHE A 10 -22.50 4.71 9.22
C PHE A 10 -22.54 6.00 8.39
N GLY A 11 -21.84 6.03 7.25
CA GLY A 11 -21.81 7.18 6.34
C GLY A 11 -21.01 8.38 6.86
N LYS A 12 -20.30 8.23 7.98
CA LYS A 12 -19.44 9.26 8.58
C LYS A 12 -17.99 8.80 8.58
N LYS A 13 -17.06 9.74 8.35
CA LYS A 13 -15.63 9.44 8.48
C LYS A 13 -15.33 9.06 9.93
N TYR A 14 -14.79 7.87 10.10
CA TYR A 14 -14.45 7.33 11.41
C TYR A 14 -13.29 8.14 12.01
N GLY A 15 -13.35 8.39 13.32
CA GLY A 15 -12.35 9.17 14.04
C GLY A 15 -12.28 10.67 13.68
N THR A 16 -13.33 11.27 13.11
CA THR A 16 -13.42 12.74 12.98
C THR A 16 -14.41 13.39 13.96
N TYR A 17 -15.06 12.57 14.79
CA TYR A 17 -16.02 13.03 15.78
C TYR A 17 -15.42 12.82 17.16
N ILE A 18 -15.41 13.88 17.97
CA ILE A 18 -15.19 13.77 19.41
C ILE A 18 -16.57 13.80 20.06
N SER A 19 -16.98 12.71 20.69
CA SER A 19 -18.16 12.68 21.55
C SER A 19 -17.81 12.04 22.88
N ASN A 20 -18.55 12.40 23.92
CA ASN A 20 -18.33 11.84 25.27
C ASN A 20 -18.67 10.33 25.36
N ASP A 21 -19.42 9.78 24.40
CA ASP A 21 -19.88 8.38 24.38
C ASP A 21 -19.28 7.52 23.25
N LEU A 22 -18.76 8.11 22.17
CA LEU A 22 -18.23 7.38 21.01
C LEU A 22 -17.05 8.09 20.33
N ASN A 23 -16.03 7.26 20.07
CA ASN A 23 -14.84 7.38 19.24
C ASN A 23 -13.81 8.47 19.56
N GLN A 24 -12.56 8.02 19.73
CA GLN A 24 -11.38 8.86 19.69
C GLN A 24 -11.13 9.36 18.26
N PRO A 25 -10.59 10.59 18.10
CA PRO A 25 -10.14 11.05 16.82
C PRO A 25 -9.04 10.14 16.26
N MET A 26 -9.16 9.75 14.99
CA MET A 26 -8.14 8.98 14.28
C MET A 26 -7.28 9.91 13.43
N ALA A 27 -5.96 9.70 13.52
CA ALA A 27 -5.03 10.31 12.59
C ALA A 27 -5.25 9.77 11.16
N LYS A 28 -4.75 10.51 10.17
CA LYS A 28 -4.71 10.02 8.79
C LYS A 28 -3.81 8.79 8.73
N THR A 29 -4.36 7.68 8.25
CA THR A 29 -3.61 6.44 8.06
C THR A 29 -3.19 6.29 6.60
N TYR A 30 -2.01 5.71 6.40
CA TYR A 30 -1.44 5.41 5.10
C TYR A 30 -1.08 3.93 5.05
N SER A 31 -1.14 3.34 3.86
CA SER A 31 -0.62 2.00 3.66
C SER A 31 0.90 1.95 3.75
N ASP A 32 1.40 0.78 4.12
CA ASP A 32 2.83 0.46 4.06
C ASP A 32 3.29 0.20 2.62
N GLU A 33 4.55 -0.22 2.47
CA GLU A 33 5.15 -0.55 1.16
C GLU A 33 4.50 -1.77 0.49
N ASN A 34 3.81 -2.64 1.25
CA ASN A 34 3.12 -3.82 0.75
C ASN A 34 1.63 -3.56 0.46
N GLY A 35 1.13 -2.36 0.75
CA GLY A 35 -0.29 -2.03 0.66
C GLY A 35 -1.11 -2.51 1.87
N GLU A 36 -0.47 -2.94 2.95
CA GLU A 36 -1.10 -3.35 4.19
C GLU A 36 -1.43 -2.15 5.09
N ILE A 37 -2.56 -2.26 5.80
CA ILE A 37 -3.03 -1.27 6.77
C ILE A 37 -3.60 -2.02 7.98
N ILE A 38 -3.15 -1.63 9.16
CA ILE A 38 -3.66 -2.12 10.43
C ILE A 38 -4.40 -0.98 11.13
N ILE A 39 -5.67 -1.21 11.48
CA ILE A 39 -6.49 -0.28 12.25
C ILE A 39 -7.09 -1.06 13.42
N GLU A 40 -6.68 -0.68 14.61
CA GLU A 40 -7.07 -1.36 15.84
C GLU A 40 -8.19 -0.62 16.57
N ASN A 41 -8.84 -1.31 17.52
CA ASN A 41 -9.83 -0.72 18.42
C ASN A 41 -11.02 -0.07 17.71
N VAL A 42 -11.47 -0.68 16.60
CA VAL A 42 -12.68 -0.25 15.88
C VAL A 42 -13.91 -1.00 16.40
N PRO A 43 -15.07 -0.33 16.54
CA PRO A 43 -16.33 -0.99 16.86
C PRO A 43 -16.67 -2.12 15.90
N ASN A 44 -17.39 -3.13 16.38
CA ASN A 44 -17.82 -4.20 15.51
C ASN A 44 -18.87 -3.71 14.50
N GLY A 45 -18.64 -3.96 13.22
CA GLY A 45 -19.60 -3.60 12.18
C GLY A 45 -19.03 -3.59 10.77
N ASN A 46 -19.84 -3.05 9.86
CA ASN A 46 -19.47 -2.85 8.46
C ASN A 46 -18.88 -1.45 8.27
N TYR A 47 -17.78 -1.40 7.51
CA TYR A 47 -17.07 -0.18 7.21
C TYR A 47 -16.92 -0.03 5.71
N THR A 48 -16.95 1.21 5.23
CA THR A 48 -16.51 1.53 3.88
C THR A 48 -15.09 2.07 3.93
N VAL A 49 -14.19 1.40 3.24
CA VAL A 49 -12.79 1.82 3.07
C VAL A 49 -12.70 2.63 1.80
N ARG A 50 -12.15 3.84 1.89
CA ARG A 50 -11.78 4.66 0.74
C ARG A 50 -10.28 4.82 0.67
N VAL A 51 -9.74 4.60 -0.52
CA VAL A 51 -8.31 4.68 -0.79
C VAL A 51 -8.04 5.85 -1.74
N TYR A 52 -7.14 6.73 -1.33
CA TYR A 52 -6.81 7.94 -2.05
C TYR A 52 -5.34 7.96 -2.48
N ASP A 53 -5.14 8.32 -3.74
CA ASP A 53 -3.84 8.77 -4.24
C ASP A 53 -3.82 10.31 -4.25
N GLY A 54 -3.08 10.89 -3.30
CA GLY A 54 -3.17 12.32 -3.00
C GLY A 54 -4.60 12.74 -2.62
N ASN A 55 -5.29 13.40 -3.54
CA ASN A 55 -6.67 13.86 -3.37
C ASN A 55 -7.69 13.08 -4.24
N THR A 56 -7.23 12.15 -5.06
CA THR A 56 -8.07 11.37 -5.96
C THR A 56 -8.50 10.08 -5.30
N LEU A 57 -9.80 9.79 -5.27
CA LEU A 57 -10.32 8.49 -4.85
C LEU A 57 -10.01 7.45 -5.94
N ILE A 58 -9.27 6.41 -5.59
CA ILE A 58 -8.85 5.35 -6.53
C ILE A 58 -9.54 4.00 -6.27
N ALA A 59 -10.06 3.79 -5.05
CA ALA A 59 -10.84 2.60 -4.73
C ALA A 59 -11.77 2.86 -3.54
N GLU A 60 -12.92 2.17 -3.56
CA GLU A 60 -13.88 2.11 -2.46
C GLU A 60 -14.36 0.67 -2.30
N THR A 61 -14.41 0.17 -1.06
CA THR A 61 -14.87 -1.19 -0.78
C THR A 61 -15.56 -1.28 0.58
N LEU A 62 -16.45 -2.25 0.73
CA LEU A 62 -17.12 -2.55 1.99
C LEU A 62 -16.42 -3.73 2.68
N ILE A 63 -15.92 -3.48 3.88
CA ILE A 63 -15.28 -4.47 4.75
C ILE A 63 -16.08 -4.63 6.04
N ASN A 64 -15.75 -5.64 6.82
CA ASN A 64 -16.34 -5.85 8.13
C ASN A 64 -15.31 -6.32 9.15
N THR A 65 -15.57 -6.05 10.42
CA THR A 65 -14.71 -6.48 11.53
C THR A 65 -15.02 -7.89 12.02
N PHE A 66 -16.03 -8.55 11.44
CA PHE A 66 -16.34 -9.96 11.74
C PHE A 66 -15.31 -10.92 11.16
N ARG A 67 -14.43 -10.41 10.28
CA ARG A 67 -13.26 -11.10 9.76
C ARG A 67 -12.01 -10.44 10.33
N GLU A 68 -11.07 -11.27 10.74
CA GLU A 68 -9.75 -10.82 11.23
C GLU A 68 -8.99 -10.06 10.14
N VAL A 69 -9.06 -10.54 8.89
CA VAL A 69 -8.38 -9.93 7.74
C VAL A 69 -9.35 -9.71 6.59
N ASN A 70 -9.29 -8.52 5.98
CA ASN A 70 -10.03 -8.15 4.79
C ASN A 70 -9.05 -7.85 3.66
N TYR A 71 -9.33 -8.36 2.46
CA TYR A 71 -8.53 -8.11 1.28
C TYR A 71 -9.34 -7.31 0.27
N PHE A 72 -8.69 -6.34 -0.36
CA PHE A 72 -9.21 -5.65 -1.53
C PHE A 72 -8.05 -5.36 -2.49
N ARG A 73 -8.38 -5.18 -3.77
CA ARG A 73 -7.40 -4.92 -4.82
C ARG A 73 -7.71 -3.58 -5.47
N THR A 74 -6.67 -2.83 -5.79
CA THR A 74 -6.75 -1.67 -6.67
C THR A 74 -6.09 -2.01 -8.01
N ASP A 75 -6.49 -1.32 -9.07
CA ASP A 75 -5.86 -1.45 -10.39
C ASP A 75 -4.56 -0.63 -10.48
N VAL A 76 -4.06 -0.11 -9.35
CA VAL A 76 -2.86 0.70 -9.35
C VAL A 76 -1.64 -0.20 -9.37
N PHE A 77 -0.79 0.04 -10.37
CA PHE A 77 0.43 -0.72 -10.55
C PHE A 77 1.42 -0.40 -9.43
N HIS A 78 1.64 -1.36 -8.53
CA HIS A 78 2.68 -1.30 -7.51
C HIS A 78 3.90 -2.09 -7.97
N PHE A 79 5.08 -1.47 -7.93
CA PHE A 79 6.35 -2.12 -8.22
C PHE A 79 7.30 -1.96 -7.01
N PRO A 80 7.69 -3.04 -6.33
CA PRO A 80 8.58 -2.96 -5.18
C PRO A 80 9.93 -2.37 -5.58
N LEU A 81 10.31 -1.25 -4.95
CA LEU A 81 11.53 -0.49 -5.30
C LEU A 81 12.79 -1.36 -5.21
N TRP A 82 12.83 -2.27 -4.23
CA TRP A 82 13.93 -3.22 -4.04
C TRP A 82 14.14 -4.16 -5.23
N ILE A 83 13.05 -4.63 -5.87
CA ILE A 83 13.16 -5.50 -7.06
C ILE A 83 13.82 -4.73 -8.21
N LEU A 84 13.46 -3.46 -8.39
CA LEU A 84 14.05 -2.61 -9.42
C LEU A 84 15.55 -2.38 -9.16
N ILE A 85 15.94 -2.12 -7.91
CA ILE A 85 17.35 -1.91 -7.52
C ILE A 85 18.17 -3.18 -7.73
N PHE A 86 17.75 -4.31 -7.14
CA PHE A 86 18.50 -5.56 -7.23
C PHE A 86 18.53 -6.12 -8.66
N GLY A 87 17.42 -6.03 -9.39
CA GLY A 87 17.35 -6.37 -10.80
C GLY A 87 18.26 -5.50 -11.65
N GLY A 88 18.26 -4.19 -11.41
CA GLY A 88 19.12 -3.24 -12.10
C GLY A 88 20.61 -3.50 -11.87
N ILE A 89 21.02 -3.72 -10.62
CA ILE A 89 22.42 -4.05 -10.26
C ILE A 89 22.83 -5.36 -10.93
N SER A 90 22.00 -6.40 -10.83
CA SER A 90 22.29 -7.72 -11.42
C SER A 90 22.41 -7.64 -12.95
N GLY A 91 21.51 -6.89 -13.59
CA GLY A 91 21.56 -6.63 -15.03
C GLY A 91 22.82 -5.87 -15.45
N ALA A 92 23.21 -4.84 -14.70
CA ALA A 92 24.45 -4.11 -14.97
C ALA A 92 25.69 -5.00 -14.84
N LEU A 93 25.76 -5.83 -13.80
CA LEU A 93 26.86 -6.80 -13.61
C LEU A 93 26.91 -7.82 -14.75
N LEU A 94 25.76 -8.35 -15.19
CA LEU A 94 25.70 -9.23 -16.35
C LEU A 94 26.21 -8.56 -17.62
N LEU A 95 25.79 -7.32 -17.89
CA LEU A 95 26.25 -6.55 -19.05
C LEU A 95 27.75 -6.29 -19.01
N ILE A 96 28.28 -5.89 -17.85
CA ILE A 96 29.73 -5.70 -17.65
C ILE A 96 30.48 -7.02 -17.90
N GLY A 97 29.99 -8.13 -17.33
CA GLY A 97 30.56 -9.46 -17.54
C GLY A 97 30.55 -9.87 -19.01
N LEU A 98 29.45 -9.60 -19.73
CA LEU A 98 29.31 -9.86 -21.16
C LEU A 98 30.32 -9.06 -22.00
N VAL A 99 30.48 -7.78 -21.69
CA VAL A 99 31.45 -6.90 -22.35
C VAL A 99 32.88 -7.40 -22.12
N LEU A 100 33.24 -7.76 -20.88
CA LEU A 100 34.55 -8.31 -20.55
C LEU A 100 34.81 -9.65 -21.26
N TYR A 101 33.82 -10.54 -21.29
CA TYR A 101 33.90 -11.84 -21.97
C TYR A 101 34.22 -11.68 -23.46
N PHE A 102 33.47 -10.83 -24.17
CA PHE A 102 33.70 -10.62 -25.60
C PHE A 102 35.00 -9.89 -25.90
N ASN A 103 35.42 -8.96 -25.05
CA ASN A 103 36.71 -8.28 -25.20
C ASN A 103 37.89 -9.25 -25.00
N ASN A 104 37.81 -10.19 -24.06
CA ASN A 104 38.84 -11.22 -23.87
C ASN A 104 38.85 -12.26 -24.98
N LYS A 105 37.67 -12.69 -25.46
CA LYS A 105 37.58 -13.64 -26.59
C LYS A 105 38.18 -13.09 -27.88
N LYS A 106 38.11 -11.78 -28.13
CA LYS A 106 38.76 -11.13 -29.29
C LYS A 106 40.29 -11.06 -29.19
N ARG A 107 40.87 -11.21 -28.00
CA ARG A 107 42.32 -11.11 -27.75
C ARG A 107 43.02 -12.47 -27.71
N SER A 108 42.27 -13.57 -27.61
CA SER A 108 42.77 -14.95 -27.69
C SER A 108 42.64 -15.51 -29.10
#